data_AF-A0A6G3T112-F1
#
_entry.id   AF-A0A6G3T112-F1
#
_cell.length_a   1.000
_cell.length_b   1.000
_cell.length_c   1.000
_cell.angle_alpha   90.00
_cell.angle_beta   90.00
_cell.angle_gamma   90.00
#
_symmetry.space_group_name_H-M   'P 1'
#
loop_
_entity.id
_entity.type
_entity.pdbx_description
1 polymer ?
#
loop_
_entity_poly.entity_id
_entity_poly.type
_entity_poly.pdbx_seq_one_letter_code
_entity_poly.pdbx_strand_id
1 'polypeptide(L)'
;MNIPSANLRAAVDFLSSPALIRLITEIDDNGPIPPRKLANTLPDLPAHHLRRINHLARVHDLVRAAPGVGLELTTSGVELADVYDAIARWARHHAYPTRVSDFTSRIRYTLRLVAPLPATAPAESSTRQQGVELVDAEPGVDPSGPRALLLQWLNTHPQITVLLDPDHEYGRAA
;
A
#
# COMPACT_ATOMS: atom_id res chain seq x y z
N MET A 1 -15.52 1.72 -9.99
CA MET A 1 -16.37 1.46 -8.81
C MET A 1 -16.03 2.51 -7.76
N ASN A 2 -16.97 3.02 -6.96
CA ASN A 2 -16.61 3.99 -5.91
C ASN A 2 -16.19 3.23 -4.65
N ILE A 3 -14.92 3.34 -4.25
CA ILE A 3 -14.39 2.66 -3.06
C ILE A 3 -14.78 3.50 -1.82
N PRO A 4 -15.43 2.91 -0.80
CA PRO A 4 -15.74 3.62 0.44
C PRO A 4 -14.47 4.17 1.11
N SER A 5 -14.55 5.34 1.75
CA SER A 5 -13.39 5.99 2.37
C SER A 5 -12.74 5.16 3.48
N ALA A 6 -13.53 4.41 4.26
CA ALA A 6 -13.05 3.48 5.28
C ALA A 6 -12.25 2.32 4.67
N ASN A 7 -12.77 1.67 3.64
CA ASN A 7 -12.12 0.54 2.95
C ASN A 7 -10.86 1.01 2.23
N LEU A 8 -10.88 2.23 1.66
CA LEU A 8 -9.69 2.84 1.06
C LEU A 8 -8.61 3.14 2.10
N ARG A 9 -8.98 3.60 3.30
CA ARG A 9 -8.02 3.80 4.40
C ARG A 9 -7.41 2.48 4.86
N ALA A 10 -8.23 1.46 5.09
CA ALA A 10 -7.75 0.14 5.49
C ALA A 10 -6.83 -0.47 4.42
N ALA A 11 -7.18 -0.32 3.14
CA ALA A 11 -6.33 -0.69 2.02
C ALA A 11 -4.99 0.07 2.04
N VAL A 12 -5.01 1.38 2.21
CA VAL A 12 -3.77 2.17 2.29
C VAL A 12 -2.92 1.74 3.48
N ASP A 13 -3.49 1.49 4.65
CA ASP A 13 -2.75 1.04 5.84
C ASP A 13 -2.10 -0.32 5.62
N PHE A 14 -2.81 -1.26 4.98
CA PHE A 14 -2.28 -2.56 4.60
C PHE A 14 -1.15 -2.44 3.56
N LEU A 15 -1.38 -1.71 2.48
CA LEU A 15 -0.42 -1.50 1.38
C LEU A 15 0.80 -0.69 1.84
N SER A 16 0.66 0.16 2.87
CA SER A 16 1.76 0.92 3.47
C SER A 16 2.53 0.14 4.54
N SER A 17 2.25 -1.15 4.74
CA SER A 17 3.00 -2.00 5.67
C SER A 17 4.44 -2.17 5.15
N PRO A 18 5.48 -1.83 5.95
CA PRO A 18 6.87 -2.07 5.57
C PRO A 18 7.13 -3.53 5.18
N ALA A 19 6.51 -4.46 5.92
CA ALA A 19 6.69 -5.88 5.69
C ALA A 19 6.06 -6.33 4.36
N LEU A 20 4.95 -5.71 3.92
CA LEU A 20 4.33 -6.04 2.65
C LEU A 20 5.15 -5.47 1.49
N ILE A 21 5.54 -4.21 1.57
CA ILE A 21 6.38 -3.55 0.56
C ILE A 21 7.66 -4.38 0.36
N ARG A 22 8.33 -4.74 1.46
CA ARG A 22 9.55 -5.56 1.42
C ARG A 22 9.30 -6.93 0.81
N LEU A 23 8.22 -7.62 1.18
CA LEU A 23 7.89 -8.94 0.63
C LEU A 23 7.64 -8.89 -0.89
N ILE A 24 6.81 -7.96 -1.35
CA ILE A 24 6.42 -7.86 -2.76
C ILE A 24 7.64 -7.50 -3.62
N THR A 25 8.39 -6.47 -3.22
CA THR A 25 9.59 -6.04 -3.96
C THR A 25 10.71 -7.07 -3.95
N GLU A 26 10.89 -7.81 -2.85
CA GLU A 26 11.88 -8.89 -2.82
C GLU A 26 11.58 -9.98 -3.85
N ILE A 27 10.30 -10.38 -3.99
CA ILE A 27 9.89 -11.38 -4.97
C ILE A 27 9.95 -10.81 -6.40
N ASP A 28 9.61 -9.54 -6.58
CA ASP A 28 9.69 -8.86 -7.89
C ASP A 28 11.14 -8.78 -8.39
N ASP A 29 12.06 -8.32 -7.53
CA ASP A 29 13.47 -8.12 -7.88
C ASP A 29 14.25 -9.44 -8.06
N ASN A 30 13.94 -10.45 -7.25
CA ASN A 30 14.77 -11.68 -7.15
C ASN A 30 14.04 -12.95 -7.56
N GLY A 31 12.77 -12.85 -7.90
CA GLY A 31 11.90 -13.99 -8.19
C GLY A 31 11.42 -14.73 -6.92
N PRO A 32 10.82 -15.91 -7.12
CA PRO A 32 10.14 -16.63 -6.04
C PRO A 32 11.04 -17.00 -4.85
N ILE A 33 10.49 -16.87 -3.64
CA ILE A 33 11.20 -17.20 -2.40
C ILE A 33 10.96 -18.67 -2.03
N PRO A 34 12.01 -19.51 -1.91
CA PRO A 34 11.82 -20.92 -1.58
C PRO A 34 11.16 -21.13 -0.20
N PRO A 35 10.36 -22.22 0.01
CA PRO A 35 9.51 -22.42 1.18
C PRO A 35 10.20 -22.33 2.55
N ARG A 36 11.51 -22.57 2.61
CA ARG A 36 12.32 -22.57 3.83
C ARG A 36 13.28 -21.39 3.94
N LYS A 37 13.29 -20.50 2.95
CA LYS A 37 14.23 -19.37 2.88
C LYS A 37 13.62 -18.03 3.27
N LEU A 38 12.31 -17.92 3.44
CA LEU A 38 11.62 -16.66 3.70
C LEU A 38 12.24 -15.83 4.84
N ALA A 39 12.54 -16.45 5.99
CA ALA A 39 13.15 -15.74 7.12
C ALA A 39 14.61 -15.30 6.85
N ASN A 40 15.34 -16.04 6.01
CA ASN A 40 16.72 -15.71 5.65
C ASN A 40 16.78 -14.66 4.54
N THR A 41 15.78 -14.63 3.66
CA THR A 41 15.65 -13.65 2.58
C THR A 41 15.21 -12.28 3.13
N LEU A 42 14.41 -12.27 4.19
CA LEU A 42 13.88 -11.06 4.83
C LEU A 42 14.36 -10.97 6.30
N PRO A 43 15.68 -10.89 6.55
CA PRO A 43 16.25 -10.98 7.90
C PRO A 43 15.94 -9.75 8.76
N ASP A 44 15.56 -8.64 8.13
CA ASP A 44 15.15 -7.39 8.78
C ASP A 44 13.74 -7.47 9.40
N LEU A 45 12.96 -8.49 9.06
CA LEU A 45 11.59 -8.66 9.54
C LEU A 45 11.49 -9.74 10.64
N PRO A 46 10.90 -9.42 11.81
CA PRO A 46 10.64 -10.41 12.84
C PRO A 46 9.78 -11.57 12.33
N ALA A 47 10.08 -12.80 12.76
CA ALA A 47 9.40 -14.00 12.26
C ALA A 47 7.86 -13.97 12.39
N HIS A 48 7.34 -13.34 13.44
CA HIS A 48 5.89 -13.19 13.62
C HIS A 48 5.28 -12.20 12.60
N HIS A 49 5.97 -11.10 12.27
CA HIS A 49 5.58 -10.20 11.20
C HIS A 49 5.63 -10.88 9.83
N LEU A 50 6.67 -11.67 9.57
CA LEU A 50 6.79 -12.47 8.34
C LEU A 50 5.64 -13.46 8.16
N ARG A 51 5.30 -14.22 9.20
CA ARG A 51 4.16 -15.16 9.16
C ARG A 51 2.85 -14.41 8.90
N ARG A 52 2.60 -13.32 9.62
CA ARG A 52 1.39 -12.51 9.47
C ARG A 52 1.28 -11.93 8.07
N ILE A 53 2.35 -11.29 7.57
CA ILE A 53 2.30 -10.62 6.26
C ILE A 53 2.21 -11.61 5.11
N ASN A 54 2.90 -12.77 5.19
CA ASN A 54 2.75 -13.83 4.20
C ASN A 54 1.31 -14.36 4.18
N HIS A 55 0.70 -14.57 5.36
CA HIS A 55 -0.70 -15.00 5.42
C HIS A 55 -1.64 -13.96 4.80
N LEU A 56 -1.52 -12.68 5.17
CA LEU A 56 -2.36 -11.61 4.62
C LEU A 56 -2.16 -11.45 3.11
N ALA A 57 -0.91 -11.45 2.63
CA ALA A 57 -0.62 -11.36 1.21
C ALA A 57 -1.24 -12.52 0.41
N ARG A 58 -1.32 -13.73 0.98
CA ARG A 58 -2.04 -14.87 0.37
C ARG A 58 -3.55 -14.69 0.39
N VAL A 59 -4.12 -14.22 1.50
CA VAL A 59 -5.56 -13.96 1.64
C VAL A 59 -6.04 -12.93 0.62
N HIS A 60 -5.21 -11.91 0.38
CA HIS A 60 -5.47 -10.85 -0.60
C HIS A 60 -5.01 -11.20 -2.02
N ASP A 61 -4.66 -12.46 -2.27
CA ASP A 61 -4.21 -12.98 -3.57
C ASP A 61 -3.05 -12.19 -4.19
N LEU A 62 -2.15 -11.61 -3.38
CA LEU A 62 -0.94 -10.91 -3.84
C LEU A 62 0.23 -11.88 -4.08
N VAL A 63 0.26 -12.98 -3.32
CA VAL A 63 1.28 -14.01 -3.42
C VAL A 63 0.63 -15.39 -3.35
N ARG A 64 1.27 -16.38 -3.98
CA ARG A 64 0.84 -17.79 -3.91
C ARG A 64 2.02 -18.73 -3.71
N ALA A 65 1.72 -19.91 -3.17
CA ALA A 65 2.70 -20.99 -3.09
C ALA A 65 2.64 -21.81 -4.39
N ALA A 66 3.71 -21.78 -5.17
CA ALA A 66 3.90 -22.58 -6.36
C ALA A 66 4.71 -23.86 -6.05
N PRO A 67 4.18 -25.06 -6.35
CA PRO A 67 4.89 -26.32 -6.12
C PRO A 67 6.27 -26.34 -6.79
N GLY A 68 7.30 -26.72 -6.04
CA GLY A 68 8.68 -26.80 -6.54
C GLY A 68 9.41 -25.45 -6.71
N VAL A 69 8.69 -24.34 -6.64
CA VAL A 69 9.22 -22.98 -6.84
C VAL A 69 9.30 -22.22 -5.52
N GLY A 70 8.20 -22.20 -4.77
CA GLY A 70 8.11 -21.47 -3.50
C GLY A 70 7.02 -20.40 -3.52
N LEU A 71 7.25 -19.30 -2.84
CA LEU A 71 6.34 -18.17 -2.75
C LEU A 71 6.60 -17.22 -3.93
N GLU A 72 5.62 -17.02 -4.79
CA GLU A 72 5.71 -16.15 -5.97
C GLU A 72 4.59 -15.10 -5.99
N LEU A 73 4.78 -14.03 -6.77
CA LEU A 73 3.73 -13.04 -7.01
C LEU A 73 2.63 -13.64 -7.89
N THR A 74 1.39 -13.26 -7.60
CA THR A 74 0.26 -13.42 -8.52
C THR A 74 0.25 -12.24 -9.52
N THR A 75 -0.71 -12.22 -10.44
CA THR A 75 -0.91 -11.05 -11.32
C THR A 75 -1.14 -9.76 -10.52
N SER A 76 -1.98 -9.81 -9.47
CA SER A 76 -2.25 -8.63 -8.63
C SER A 76 -1.01 -8.19 -7.85
N GLY A 77 -0.16 -9.14 -7.44
CA GLY A 77 1.12 -8.89 -6.78
C GLY A 77 2.15 -8.23 -7.70
N VAL A 78 2.26 -8.68 -8.95
CA VAL A 78 3.13 -8.07 -9.98
C VAL A 78 2.68 -6.64 -10.26
N GLU A 79 1.38 -6.44 -10.50
CA GLU A 79 0.85 -5.10 -10.75
C GLU A 79 1.01 -4.18 -9.52
N LEU A 80 1.00 -4.73 -8.30
CA LEU A 80 1.29 -3.96 -7.10
C LEU A 80 2.76 -3.54 -7.03
N ALA A 81 3.69 -4.38 -7.49
CA ALA A 81 5.11 -4.02 -7.59
C ALA A 81 5.30 -2.85 -8.56
N ASP A 82 4.63 -2.87 -9.72
CA ASP A 82 4.61 -1.76 -10.68
C ASP A 82 4.08 -0.45 -10.04
N VAL A 83 2.99 -0.55 -9.26
CA VAL A 83 2.45 0.60 -8.51
C VAL A 83 3.50 1.13 -7.51
N TYR A 84 4.17 0.26 -6.77
CA TYR A 84 5.23 0.67 -5.83
C TYR A 84 6.41 1.36 -6.51
N ASP A 85 6.89 0.82 -7.63
CA ASP A 85 7.97 1.45 -8.38
C ASP A 85 7.56 2.79 -8.99
N ALA A 86 6.34 2.89 -9.55
CA ALA A 86 5.79 4.16 -10.03
C ALA A 86 5.70 5.22 -8.93
N ILE A 87 5.21 4.84 -7.75
CA ILE A 87 5.17 5.71 -6.57
C ILE A 87 6.58 6.13 -6.13
N ALA A 88 7.53 5.19 -6.06
CA ALA A 88 8.90 5.49 -5.65
C ALA A 88 9.62 6.41 -6.65
N ARG A 89 9.36 6.23 -7.95
CA ARG A 89 9.84 7.12 -9.03
C ARG A 89 9.25 8.52 -8.90
N TRP A 90 7.94 8.63 -8.70
CA TRP A 90 7.27 9.91 -8.46
C TRP A 90 7.86 10.62 -7.23
N ALA A 91 8.02 9.89 -6.12
CA ALA A 91 8.57 10.44 -4.88
C ALA A 91 10.03 10.90 -5.04
N ARG A 92 10.84 10.17 -5.83
CA ARG A 92 12.20 10.59 -6.19
C ARG A 92 12.21 11.88 -7.00
N HIS A 93 11.37 11.97 -8.01
CA HIS A 93 11.23 13.17 -8.84
C HIS A 93 10.88 14.41 -8.00
N HIS A 94 9.96 14.25 -7.03
CA HIS A 94 9.48 15.33 -6.17
C HIS A 94 10.30 15.51 -4.88
N ALA A 95 11.42 14.79 -4.72
CA ALA A 95 12.24 14.81 -3.49
C ALA A 95 11.45 14.53 -2.19
N TYR A 96 10.37 13.76 -2.28
CA TYR A 96 9.44 13.47 -1.19
C TYR A 96 9.74 12.10 -0.52
N PRO A 97 9.55 11.95 0.81
CA PRO A 97 9.30 13.02 1.79
C PRO A 97 10.55 13.88 2.03
N THR A 98 11.73 13.30 1.82
CA THR A 98 13.00 14.01 1.73
C THR A 98 13.87 13.39 0.63
N ARG A 99 14.92 14.11 0.21
CA ARG A 99 15.85 13.64 -0.84
C ARG A 99 16.54 12.31 -0.51
N VAL A 100 16.79 12.04 0.77
CA VAL A 100 17.58 10.88 1.26
C VAL A 100 16.72 9.71 1.75
N SER A 101 15.41 9.75 1.52
CA SER A 101 14.52 8.67 1.94
C SER A 101 14.74 7.40 1.14
N ASP A 102 14.75 6.26 1.82
CA ASP A 102 14.78 4.93 1.20
C ASP A 102 13.49 4.61 0.43
N PHE A 103 13.52 3.54 -0.35
CA PHE A 103 12.41 3.10 -1.20
C PHE A 103 11.12 2.86 -0.39
N THR A 104 11.20 2.10 0.70
CA THR A 104 10.06 1.78 1.56
C THR A 104 9.43 3.03 2.16
N SER A 105 10.24 3.95 2.66
CA SER A 105 9.80 5.23 3.22
C SER A 105 9.10 6.06 2.16
N ARG A 106 9.65 6.18 0.95
CA ARG A 106 9.02 6.91 -0.16
C ARG A 106 7.62 6.39 -0.45
N ILE A 107 7.45 5.07 -0.54
CA ILE A 107 6.13 4.46 -0.77
C ILE A 107 5.18 4.77 0.38
N ARG A 108 5.58 4.49 1.61
CA ARG A 108 4.73 4.66 2.81
C ARG A 108 4.24 6.08 2.98
N TYR A 109 5.14 7.06 2.85
CA TYR A 109 4.77 8.46 3.00
C TYR A 109 3.90 8.94 1.84
N THR A 110 4.11 8.43 0.62
CA THR A 110 3.31 8.82 -0.55
C THR A 110 1.92 8.19 -0.49
N LEU A 111 1.80 6.91 -0.11
CA LEU A 111 0.51 6.26 0.09
C LEU A 111 -0.32 6.95 1.19
N ARG A 112 0.32 7.34 2.30
CA ARG A 112 -0.33 8.14 3.36
C ARG A 112 -0.77 9.52 2.88
N LEU A 113 0.00 10.15 1.99
CA LEU A 113 -0.35 11.45 1.40
C LEU A 113 -1.62 11.35 0.54
N VAL A 114 -1.78 10.26 -0.20
CA VAL A 114 -2.95 10.06 -1.09
C VAL A 114 -4.12 9.35 -0.45
N ALA A 115 -3.95 8.90 0.81
CA ALA A 115 -5.04 8.37 1.61
C ALA A 115 -6.14 9.44 1.76
N PRO A 116 -7.43 9.04 1.78
CA PRO A 116 -8.50 9.98 2.12
C PRO A 116 -8.20 10.61 3.49
N LEU A 117 -8.02 11.93 3.52
CA LEU A 117 -8.13 12.64 4.79
C LEU A 117 -9.52 12.36 5.36
N PRO A 118 -9.65 12.17 6.68
CA PRO A 118 -10.98 12.12 7.26
C PRO A 118 -11.65 13.44 6.92
N ALA A 119 -12.88 13.40 6.38
CA ALA A 119 -13.70 14.59 6.29
C ALA A 119 -13.82 15.13 7.72
N THR A 120 -13.11 16.22 8.03
CA THR A 120 -13.38 16.96 9.24
C THR A 120 -14.82 17.40 9.09
N ALA A 121 -15.71 16.94 9.98
CA ALA A 121 -17.08 17.43 10.01
C ALA A 121 -17.04 18.97 9.94
N PRO A 122 -17.95 19.62 9.19
CA PRO A 122 -17.99 21.07 9.21
C PRO A 122 -18.32 21.50 10.64
N ALA A 123 -17.29 21.92 11.37
CA ALA A 123 -17.48 22.66 12.61
C ALA A 123 -18.05 24.01 12.18
N GLU A 124 -19.36 24.12 12.23
CA GLU A 124 -20.04 25.39 12.13
C GLU A 124 -19.48 26.32 13.23
N SER A 125 -18.91 27.43 12.78
CA SER A 125 -18.62 28.67 13.52
C SER A 125 -17.55 28.64 14.61
N SER A 126 -16.39 29.28 14.34
CA SER A 126 -16.16 30.67 14.81
C SER A 126 -14.70 31.16 14.61
N THR A 127 -14.56 32.18 13.77
CA THR A 127 -13.61 33.32 13.81
C THR A 127 -12.08 33.13 13.98
N ARG A 128 -11.37 33.54 12.90
CA ARG A 128 -10.08 34.27 12.83
C ARG A 128 -8.84 33.69 13.53
N GLN A 129 -7.84 33.29 12.73
CA GLN A 129 -6.57 34.04 12.68
C GLN A 129 -5.77 33.73 11.41
N GLN A 130 -5.13 34.77 10.88
CA GLN A 130 -4.37 34.82 9.63
C GLN A 130 -3.04 34.06 9.70
N GLY A 131 -2.66 33.53 8.53
CA GLY A 131 -1.28 33.64 8.03
C GLY A 131 -0.38 32.44 8.23
N VAL A 132 -0.46 31.45 7.34
CA VAL A 132 0.72 30.92 6.61
C VAL A 132 0.25 30.51 5.21
N GLU A 133 0.93 31.07 4.24
CA GLU A 133 0.98 30.70 2.83
C GLU A 133 1.08 29.18 2.62
N LEU A 134 0.03 28.57 2.07
CA LEU A 134 0.14 27.35 1.29
C LEU A 134 -0.31 27.74 -0.10
N VAL A 135 0.66 27.80 -1.00
CA VAL A 135 0.47 27.88 -2.44
C VAL A 135 -0.50 26.76 -2.81
N ASP A 136 -1.75 27.12 -3.09
CA ASP A 136 -2.72 26.32 -3.83
C ASP A 136 -2.19 26.17 -5.26
N ALA A 137 -1.14 25.38 -5.40
CA ALA A 137 -0.95 24.61 -6.61
C ALA A 137 -1.80 23.36 -6.39
N GLU A 138 -3.09 23.46 -6.71
CA GLU A 138 -3.83 22.29 -7.18
C GLU A 138 -3.02 21.76 -8.36
N PRO A 139 -2.22 20.67 -8.19
CA PRO A 139 -1.48 20.14 -9.32
C PRO A 139 -2.57 19.51 -10.17
N GLY A 140 -2.77 20.07 -11.36
CA GLY A 140 -3.65 19.49 -12.38
C GLY A 140 -3.49 17.98 -12.33
N VAL A 141 -4.59 17.29 -12.08
CA VAL A 141 -4.64 15.85 -11.75
C VAL A 141 -3.82 15.11 -12.79
N ASP A 142 -2.57 14.84 -12.45
CA ASP A 142 -1.69 14.05 -13.29
C ASP A 142 -2.34 12.67 -13.34
N PRO A 143 -2.81 12.22 -14.51
CA PRO A 143 -3.43 10.89 -14.63
C PRO A 143 -2.43 9.79 -14.27
N SER A 144 -1.13 10.10 -14.18
CA SER A 144 -0.06 9.22 -13.68
C SER A 144 0.34 9.46 -12.22
N GLY A 145 -0.36 10.32 -11.49
CA GLY A 145 -0.08 10.63 -10.10
C GLY A 145 -0.32 9.42 -9.17
N PRO A 146 0.38 9.34 -8.01
CA PRO A 146 0.29 8.19 -7.09
C PRO A 146 -1.14 7.79 -6.70
N ARG A 147 -2.04 8.78 -6.56
CA ARG A 147 -3.45 8.54 -6.22
C ARG A 147 -4.21 7.86 -7.36
N ALA A 148 -3.99 8.29 -8.59
CA ALA A 148 -4.66 7.73 -9.76
C ALA A 148 -4.24 6.27 -9.96
N LEU A 149 -2.95 5.98 -9.87
CA LEU A 149 -2.39 4.62 -9.96
C LEU A 149 -2.95 3.70 -8.87
N LEU A 150 -2.96 4.16 -7.61
CA LEU A 150 -3.53 3.39 -6.50
C LEU A 150 -5.01 3.08 -6.73
N LEU A 151 -5.81 4.08 -7.10
CA LEU A 151 -7.23 3.88 -7.34
C LEU A 151 -7.49 2.97 -8.55
N GLN A 152 -6.70 3.09 -9.61
CA GLN A 152 -6.80 2.21 -10.76
C GLN A 152 -6.54 0.75 -10.35
N TRP A 153 -5.43 0.50 -9.65
CA TRP A 153 -5.09 -0.85 -9.18
C TRP A 153 -6.17 -1.42 -8.24
N LEU A 154 -6.68 -0.64 -7.28
CA LEU A 154 -7.74 -1.09 -6.39
C LEU A 154 -9.07 -1.37 -7.11
N ASN A 155 -9.37 -0.66 -8.21
CA ASN A 155 -10.53 -0.95 -9.04
C ASN A 155 -10.38 -2.27 -9.82
N THR A 156 -9.16 -2.62 -10.23
CA THR A 156 -8.86 -3.90 -10.89
C THR A 156 -8.85 -5.07 -9.88
N HIS A 157 -8.50 -4.81 -8.62
CA HIS A 157 -8.37 -5.82 -7.56
C HIS A 157 -9.31 -5.56 -6.37
N PRO A 158 -10.64 -5.67 -6.55
CA PRO A 158 -11.61 -5.33 -5.51
C PRO A 158 -11.49 -6.21 -4.25
N GLN A 159 -10.97 -7.43 -4.36
CA GLN A 159 -10.74 -8.36 -3.24
C GLN A 159 -9.83 -7.77 -2.15
N ILE A 160 -8.96 -6.81 -2.50
CA ILE A 160 -8.13 -6.10 -1.53
C ILE A 160 -9.00 -5.28 -0.59
N THR A 161 -9.96 -4.53 -1.14
CA THR A 161 -10.82 -3.63 -0.36
C THR A 161 -11.94 -4.34 0.38
N VAL A 162 -12.48 -5.43 -0.18
CA VAL A 162 -13.58 -6.21 0.42
C VAL A 162 -13.10 -6.93 1.67
N LEU A 163 -11.93 -7.57 1.61
CA LEU A 163 -11.40 -8.34 2.75
C LEU A 163 -10.80 -7.47 3.86
N LEU A 164 -10.63 -6.17 3.61
CA LEU A 164 -10.18 -5.18 4.59
C LEU A 164 -11.33 -4.34 5.15
N ASP A 165 -12.56 -4.66 4.78
CA ASP A 165 -13.74 -4.01 5.33
C ASP A 165 -13.80 -4.23 6.85
N PRO A 166 -13.85 -3.17 7.68
CA PRO A 166 -13.94 -3.29 9.14
C PRO A 166 -15.16 -4.10 9.61
N ASP A 167 -16.20 -4.21 8.77
CA ASP A 167 -17.41 -5.00 9.06
C ASP A 167 -17.33 -6.43 8.53
N HIS A 168 -16.22 -6.84 7.89
CA HIS A 168 -16.03 -8.20 7.42
C HIS A 168 -15.73 -9.13 8.61
N GLU A 169 -16.77 -9.56 9.33
CA GLU A 169 -16.73 -10.66 10.29
C GLU A 169 -16.31 -11.97 9.60
N TYR A 170 -15.00 -12.17 9.41
CA TYR A 170 -14.46 -13.51 9.17
C TYR A 170 -14.28 -14.23 10.51
N GLY A 171 -15.34 -14.93 10.93
CA GLY A 171 -15.22 -16.14 11.75
C GLY A 171 -15.45 -16.00 13.26
N ARG A 172 -16.69 -15.76 13.68
CA ARG A 172 -17.26 -16.58 14.78
C ARG A 172 -17.79 -17.87 14.15
N ALA A 173 -16.95 -18.90 14.12
CA ALA A 173 -17.42 -20.28 14.01
C ALA A 173 -16.98 -21.01 15.28
N ALA A 174 -17.96 -21.34 16.10
CA ALA A 174 -17.93 -22.52 16.98
C ALA A 174 -18.87 -23.55 16.35
#